data_AF-A0A915AVD0-F1
#
_entry.id   AF-A0A915AVD0-F1
#
_cell.length_a   1.000
_cell.length_b   1.000
_cell.length_c   1.000
_cell.angle_alpha   90.00
_cell.angle_beta   90.00
_cell.angle_gamma   90.00
#
_symmetry.space_group_name_H-M   'P 1'
#
loop_
_entity.id
_entity.type
_entity.pdbx_description
1 polymer ?
#
loop_
_entity_poly.entity_id
_entity_poly.type
_entity_poly.pdbx_seq_one_letter_code
_entity_poly.pdbx_strand_id
1 'polypeptide(L)'
;MYHALGYSAIVFIKATMTLDTQDVERAMRVSKDAAAVIDAYRTKFSISDSFYRLSGQMRALTDQELHAELCYAESLLFCSILTFLHDESLSSFVRGALKIRACYQSYRECGRLLKSEIWGGRDWRIKAQFESGTHLGVGTFNLLLSTLPTKILRLLEVVGFSGDKDIGMFELQECTSMTGTLRATLCSLVLLSWHLIAEFLVGAANPDIDICQKLLSPLNNSYPQGAIVLFFRARLNIVMGKIDPGIYFFNKSIDVQDVYRQFHHICFWELLYVFPNTFVMAKWLFFVINSALSCESIDFDNVYIFCDLVSIPRTALQVVVDVFPILF
;
A
#
# COMPACT_ATOMS: atom_id res chain seq x y z
N MET A 1 15.57 16.03 -5.04
CA MET A 1 14.13 15.70 -4.91
C MET A 1 13.86 14.20 -4.98
N TYR A 2 13.99 13.55 -6.14
CA TYR A 2 13.77 12.10 -6.30
C TYR A 2 14.58 11.23 -5.35
N HIS A 3 15.83 11.60 -5.07
CA HIS A 3 16.65 10.90 -4.08
C HIS A 3 16.04 10.94 -2.66
N ALA A 4 15.57 12.12 -2.23
CA ALA A 4 14.92 12.27 -0.92
C ALA A 4 13.61 11.47 -0.84
N LEU A 5 12.81 11.52 -1.91
CA LEU A 5 11.59 10.73 -2.04
C LEU A 5 11.88 9.23 -2.01
N GLY A 6 12.86 8.75 -2.78
CA GLY A 6 13.22 7.34 -2.85
C GLY A 6 13.73 6.79 -1.51
N TYR A 7 14.60 7.55 -0.82
CA TYR A 7 15.03 7.18 0.53
C TYR A 7 13.86 7.17 1.52
N SER A 8 12.98 8.18 1.46
CA SER A 8 11.74 8.22 2.25
C SER A 8 10.85 7.00 1.98
N ALA A 9 10.68 6.60 0.72
CA ALA A 9 9.91 5.42 0.34
C ALA A 9 10.49 4.12 0.92
N ILE A 10 11.81 3.95 0.92
CA ILE A 10 12.47 2.75 1.50
C ILE A 10 12.22 2.67 3.00
N VAL A 11 12.43 3.77 3.73
CA VAL A 11 12.21 3.80 5.19
C VAL A 11 10.70 3.67 5.51
N PHE A 12 9.83 4.23 4.68
CA PHE A 12 8.38 4.07 4.76
C PHE A 12 7.94 2.61 4.58
N ILE A 13 8.47 1.90 3.58
CA ILE A 13 8.18 0.47 3.38
C ILE A 13 8.65 -0.32 4.59
N LYS A 14 9.86 -0.05 5.11
CA LYS A 14 10.33 -0.72 6.32
C LYS A 14 9.36 -0.50 7.49
N ALA A 15 9.02 0.75 7.78
CA ALA A 15 8.12 1.09 8.89
C ALA A 15 6.72 0.48 8.76
N THR A 16 6.16 0.40 7.55
CA THR A 16 4.85 -0.23 7.33
C THR A 16 4.91 -1.75 7.39
N MET A 17 6.06 -2.37 7.07
CA MET A 17 6.27 -3.81 7.15
C MET A 17 6.70 -4.29 8.53
N THR A 18 7.34 -3.45 9.35
CA THR A 18 7.73 -3.77 10.73
C THR A 18 6.73 -3.28 11.76
N LEU A 19 6.00 -2.18 11.50
CA LEU A 19 5.15 -1.52 12.49
C LEU A 19 5.86 -1.24 13.83
N ASP A 20 7.19 -1.22 13.83
CA ASP A 20 8.00 -0.95 15.01
C ASP A 20 8.02 0.56 15.26
N THR A 21 7.79 0.98 16.51
CA THR A 21 7.68 2.39 16.88
C THR A 21 8.90 3.20 16.46
N GLN A 22 10.12 2.65 16.60
CA GLN A 22 11.35 3.36 16.23
C GLN A 22 11.46 3.53 14.71
N ASP A 23 11.08 2.51 13.94
CA ASP A 23 11.05 2.59 12.48
C ASP A 23 9.97 3.57 11.99
N VAL A 24 8.78 3.56 12.59
CA VAL A 24 7.68 4.50 12.28
C VAL A 24 8.08 5.94 12.56
N GLU A 25 8.67 6.22 13.72
CA GLU A 25 9.16 7.56 14.06
C GLU A 25 10.27 8.03 13.09
N ARG A 26 11.22 7.13 12.77
CA ARG A 26 12.29 7.44 11.82
C ARG A 26 11.71 7.73 10.44
N ALA A 27 10.79 6.90 9.96
CA ALA A 27 10.11 7.11 8.68
C ALA A 27 9.38 8.45 8.68
N MET A 28 8.67 8.79 9.76
CA MET A 28 7.93 10.05 9.85
C MET A 28 8.85 11.27 9.76
N ARG A 29 10.01 11.25 10.45
CA ARG A 29 11.01 12.32 10.35
C ARG A 29 11.54 12.45 8.91
N VAL A 30 12.01 11.34 8.34
CA VAL A 30 12.57 11.31 6.98
C VAL A 30 11.54 11.75 5.92
N SER A 31 10.28 11.33 6.04
CA SER A 31 9.22 11.72 5.10
C SER A 31 8.86 13.19 5.20
N LYS A 32 8.87 13.79 6.41
CA LYS A 32 8.66 15.23 6.60
C LYS A 32 9.82 16.04 6.00
N ASP A 33 11.06 15.61 6.23
CA ASP A 33 12.24 16.27 5.66
C ASP A 33 12.24 16.18 4.13
N ALA A 34 11.92 15.00 3.58
CA ALA A 34 11.77 14.81 2.15
C ALA A 34 10.68 15.73 1.57
N ALA A 35 9.51 15.79 2.21
CA ALA A 35 8.41 16.68 1.81
C ALA A 35 8.84 18.16 1.81
N ALA A 36 9.58 18.61 2.82
CA ALA A 36 10.09 19.98 2.90
C ALA A 36 11.10 20.29 1.80
N VAL A 37 12.02 19.36 1.51
CA VAL A 37 12.96 19.48 0.39
C VAL A 37 12.21 19.53 -0.94
N ILE A 38 11.20 18.68 -1.15
CA ILE A 38 10.39 18.65 -2.38
C ILE A 38 9.59 19.95 -2.54
N ASP A 39 8.95 20.43 -1.47
CA ASP A 39 8.12 21.65 -1.48
C ASP A 39 8.93 22.90 -1.84
N ALA A 40 10.22 22.94 -1.51
CA ALA A 40 11.11 24.02 -1.94
C ALA A 40 11.28 24.14 -3.47
N TYR A 41 11.07 23.05 -4.22
CA TYR A 41 11.10 23.04 -5.69
C TYR A 41 9.71 23.17 -6.32
N ARG A 42 8.63 23.16 -5.53
CA ARG A 42 7.29 23.40 -6.05
C ARG A 42 7.11 24.87 -6.38
N THR A 43 6.22 25.12 -7.32
CA THR A 43 5.81 26.48 -7.65
C THR A 43 5.07 27.06 -6.44
N LYS A 44 5.67 28.06 -5.79
CA LYS A 44 5.01 28.83 -4.73
C LYS A 44 4.02 29.78 -5.40
N PHE A 45 2.76 29.36 -5.48
CA PHE A 45 1.70 30.18 -6.06
C PHE A 45 1.52 31.46 -5.23
N SER A 46 1.79 32.62 -5.85
CA SER A 46 1.34 33.89 -5.30
C SER A 46 -0.16 34.05 -5.55
N ILE A 47 -0.87 34.82 -4.73
CA ILE A 47 -2.31 35.13 -4.92
C ILE A 47 -2.57 35.75 -6.31
N SER A 48 -1.57 36.40 -6.90
CA SER A 48 -1.59 36.91 -8.28
C SER A 48 -1.61 35.83 -9.36
N ASP A 49 -1.14 34.61 -9.08
CA ASP A 49 -1.09 33.49 -10.04
C ASP A 49 -2.43 32.75 -10.19
N SER A 50 -3.30 32.85 -9.18
CA SER A 50 -4.70 32.37 -9.26
C SER A 50 -5.49 33.11 -10.35
N PHE A 51 -5.15 34.37 -10.62
CA PHE A 51 -5.73 35.15 -11.73
C PHE A 51 -5.29 34.62 -13.11
N TYR A 52 -4.06 34.12 -13.25
CA TYR A 52 -3.60 33.54 -14.52
C TYR A 52 -4.26 32.19 -14.84
N ARG A 53 -4.59 31.38 -13.81
CA ARG A 53 -5.43 30.18 -13.97
C ARG A 53 -6.85 30.50 -14.44
N LEU A 54 -7.43 31.61 -13.99
CA LEU A 54 -8.73 32.10 -14.44
C LEU A 54 -8.65 32.68 -15.88
N SER A 55 -7.50 33.25 -16.25
CA SER A 55 -7.23 33.88 -17.55
C SER A 55 -6.87 32.91 -18.68
N GLY A 56 -6.75 31.59 -18.41
CA GLY A 56 -6.44 30.58 -19.43
C GLY A 56 -4.99 30.58 -19.94
N GLN A 57 -4.12 31.45 -19.42
CA GLN A 57 -2.70 31.46 -19.76
C GLN A 57 -1.93 30.55 -18.79
N MET A 58 -1.60 29.36 -19.26
CA MET A 58 -0.79 28.41 -18.51
C MET A 58 0.68 28.82 -18.59
N ARG A 59 1.25 29.27 -17.47
CA ARG A 59 2.70 29.52 -17.36
C ARG A 59 3.46 28.25 -17.76
N ALA A 60 4.55 28.41 -18.51
CA ALA A 60 5.44 27.30 -18.83
C ALA A 60 6.14 26.79 -17.56
N LEU A 61 5.63 25.71 -16.98
CA LEU A 61 6.23 25.03 -15.82
C LEU A 61 7.52 24.33 -16.25
N THR A 62 8.56 24.37 -15.42
CA THR A 62 9.79 23.61 -15.66
C THR A 62 9.59 22.12 -15.37
N ASP A 63 10.46 21.26 -15.92
CA ASP A 63 10.43 19.82 -15.60
C ASP A 63 10.53 19.57 -14.09
N GLN A 64 11.37 20.35 -13.41
CA GLN A 64 11.59 20.23 -11.98
C GLN A 64 10.32 20.54 -11.19
N GLU A 65 9.60 21.60 -11.55
CA GLU A 65 8.34 21.99 -10.88
C GLU A 65 7.23 20.96 -11.11
N LEU A 66 7.12 20.41 -12.32
CA LEU A 66 6.16 19.34 -12.63
C LEU A 66 6.43 18.12 -11.75
N HIS A 67 7.66 17.64 -11.77
CA HIS A 67 8.05 16.50 -10.96
C HIS A 67 7.98 16.78 -9.45
N ALA A 68 8.13 18.04 -9.03
CA ALA A 68 7.99 18.43 -7.63
C ALA A 68 6.56 18.27 -7.14
N GLU A 69 5.59 18.59 -7.99
CA GLU A 69 4.19 18.38 -7.62
C GLU A 69 3.84 16.90 -7.45
N LEU A 70 4.31 16.06 -8.37
CA LEU A 70 4.13 14.62 -8.26
C LEU A 70 4.84 14.03 -7.02
N CYS A 71 6.11 14.38 -6.81
CA CYS A 71 6.87 13.88 -5.66
C CYS A 71 6.26 14.35 -4.32
N TYR A 72 5.67 15.55 -4.32
CA TYR A 72 5.04 16.09 -3.12
C TYR A 72 3.77 15.30 -2.77
N ALA A 73 2.94 14.97 -3.76
CA ALA A 73 1.77 14.11 -3.56
C ALA A 73 2.16 12.77 -2.91
N GLU A 74 3.19 12.11 -3.43
CA GLU A 74 3.71 10.85 -2.86
C GLU A 74 4.23 11.04 -1.43
N SER A 75 4.98 12.11 -1.17
CA SER A 75 5.49 12.40 0.18
C SER A 75 4.37 12.67 1.19
N LEU A 76 3.28 13.32 0.76
CA LEU A 76 2.10 13.56 1.57
C LEU A 76 1.40 12.25 1.92
N LEU A 77 1.34 11.30 0.98
CA LEU A 77 0.77 9.98 1.22
C LEU A 77 1.57 9.23 2.29
N PHE A 78 2.90 9.18 2.18
CA PHE A 78 3.76 8.57 3.19
C PHE A 78 3.56 9.23 4.56
N CYS A 79 3.60 10.57 4.61
CA CYS A 79 3.38 11.31 5.84
C CYS A 79 2.01 11.01 6.47
N SER A 80 0.96 10.88 5.65
CA SER A 80 -0.39 10.59 6.15
C SER A 80 -0.47 9.20 6.76
N ILE A 81 0.00 8.18 6.04
CA ILE A 81 -0.05 6.79 6.51
C ILE A 81 0.75 6.66 7.80
N LEU A 82 1.96 7.24 7.86
CA LEU A 82 2.78 7.23 9.07
C LEU A 82 2.14 8.01 10.23
N THR A 83 1.35 9.05 9.95
CA THR A 83 0.60 9.76 11.00
C THR A 83 -0.45 8.85 11.63
N PHE A 84 -1.12 8.01 10.84
CA PHE A 84 -2.07 7.03 11.38
C PHE A 84 -1.40 5.90 12.16
N LEU A 85 -0.19 5.50 11.77
CA LEU A 85 0.55 4.43 12.43
C LEU A 85 1.26 4.87 13.73
N HIS A 86 1.49 6.17 13.91
CA HIS A 86 2.26 6.69 15.04
C HIS A 86 1.41 6.87 16.31
N ASP A 87 0.20 7.40 16.19
CA ASP A 87 -0.72 7.53 17.32
C ASP A 87 -2.19 7.59 16.87
N GLU A 88 -3.06 6.90 17.61
CA GLU A 88 -4.51 6.79 17.33
C GLU A 88 -5.31 8.02 17.79
N SER A 89 -4.63 9.15 18.03
CA SER A 89 -5.30 10.37 18.49
C SER A 89 -6.20 10.95 17.39
N LEU A 90 -7.34 11.53 17.80
CA LEU A 90 -8.23 12.24 16.87
C LEU A 90 -7.50 13.37 16.12
N SER A 91 -6.51 14.00 16.75
CA SER A 91 -5.68 15.03 16.12
C SER A 91 -4.86 14.47 14.95
N SER A 92 -4.21 13.32 15.16
CA SER A 92 -3.45 12.62 14.13
C SER A 92 -4.36 12.10 13.02
N PHE A 93 -5.54 11.60 13.36
CA PHE A 93 -6.55 11.22 12.37
C PHE A 93 -6.95 12.38 11.45
N VAL A 94 -7.32 13.54 12.02
CA VAL A 94 -7.70 14.72 11.24
C VAL A 94 -6.53 15.23 10.38
N ARG A 95 -5.32 15.27 10.94
CA ARG A 95 -4.12 15.72 10.22
C ARG A 95 -3.77 14.79 9.06
N GLY A 96 -3.86 13.48 9.26
CA GLY A 96 -3.68 12.49 8.21
C GLY A 96 -4.72 12.65 7.10
N ALA A 97 -6.01 12.73 7.46
CA ALA A 97 -7.09 12.93 6.48
C ALA A 97 -6.91 14.20 5.62
N LEU A 98 -6.49 15.32 6.22
CA LEU A 98 -6.18 16.54 5.46
C LEU A 98 -5.02 16.35 4.47
N LYS A 99 -3.99 15.57 4.85
CA LYS A 99 -2.88 15.23 3.95
C LYS A 99 -3.32 14.32 2.81
N ILE A 100 -4.19 13.35 3.06
CA ILE A 100 -4.78 12.51 1.99
C ILE A 100 -5.54 13.37 0.99
N ARG A 101 -6.35 14.31 1.48
CA ARG A 101 -7.08 15.24 0.59
C ARG A 101 -6.14 16.08 -0.27
N ALA A 102 -5.11 16.66 0.33
CA ALA A 102 -4.10 17.43 -0.40
C ALA A 102 -3.38 16.56 -1.44
N CYS A 103 -2.99 15.33 -1.06
CA CYS A 103 -2.37 14.35 -1.95
C CYS A 103 -3.28 14.02 -3.16
N TYR A 104 -4.56 13.73 -2.91
CA TYR A 104 -5.53 13.45 -3.97
C TYR A 104 -5.70 14.64 -4.92
N GLN A 105 -5.77 15.86 -4.40
CA GLN A 105 -5.85 17.08 -5.22
C GLN A 105 -4.58 17.28 -6.07
N SER A 106 -3.40 17.05 -5.51
CA SER A 106 -2.14 17.09 -6.26
C SER A 106 -2.09 16.07 -7.39
N TYR A 107 -2.54 14.84 -7.18
CA TYR A 107 -2.62 13.84 -8.25
C TYR A 107 -3.64 14.20 -9.35
N ARG A 108 -4.79 14.78 -8.97
CA ARG A 108 -5.78 15.30 -9.94
C ARG A 108 -5.17 16.40 -10.81
N GLU A 109 -4.38 17.28 -10.22
CA GLU A 109 -3.66 18.31 -10.96
C GLU A 109 -2.58 17.71 -11.87
N CYS A 110 -1.84 16.70 -11.40
CA CYS A 110 -0.88 15.97 -12.24
C CYS A 110 -1.58 15.33 -13.45
N GLY A 111 -2.76 14.73 -13.26
CA GLY A 111 -3.58 14.19 -14.35
C GLY A 111 -4.01 15.26 -15.36
N ARG A 112 -4.35 16.48 -14.88
CA ARG A 112 -4.66 17.62 -15.75
C ARG A 112 -3.44 18.09 -16.55
N LEU A 113 -2.27 18.18 -15.89
CA LEU A 113 -1.01 18.57 -16.51
C LEU A 113 -0.54 17.55 -17.55
N LEU A 114 -0.73 16.26 -17.30
CA LEU A 114 -0.40 15.18 -18.23
C LEU A 114 -1.15 15.31 -19.57
N LYS A 115 -2.43 15.72 -19.52
CA LYS A 115 -3.29 15.92 -20.71
C LYS A 115 -3.05 17.25 -21.44
N SER A 116 -2.17 18.10 -20.93
CA SER A 116 -1.93 19.43 -21.48
C SER A 116 -0.76 19.44 -22.47
N GLU A 117 -0.66 20.50 -23.27
CA GLU A 117 0.39 20.66 -24.29
C GLU A 117 1.79 20.95 -23.70
N ILE A 118 1.92 21.05 -22.37
CA ILE A 118 3.20 21.38 -21.70
C ILE A 118 4.32 20.41 -22.06
N TRP A 119 3.99 19.18 -22.45
CA TRP A 119 4.97 18.12 -22.74
C TRP A 119 5.59 18.23 -24.14
N GLY A 120 5.11 19.14 -24.98
CA GLY A 120 5.67 19.39 -26.31
C GLY A 120 7.16 19.76 -26.23
N GLY A 121 8.01 19.01 -26.92
CA GLY A 121 9.45 19.27 -27.00
C GLY A 121 10.28 18.85 -25.77
N ARG A 122 9.67 18.21 -24.76
CA ARG A 122 10.40 17.66 -23.60
C ARG A 122 10.94 16.27 -23.87
N ASP A 123 11.95 15.85 -23.11
CA ASP A 123 12.46 14.48 -23.15
C ASP A 123 11.33 13.49 -22.77
N TRP A 124 11.12 12.50 -23.64
CA TRP A 124 10.11 11.46 -23.43
C TRP A 124 10.32 10.69 -22.13
N ARG A 125 11.57 10.54 -21.66
CA ARG A 125 11.90 9.84 -20.41
C ARG A 125 11.41 10.60 -19.18
N ILE A 126 11.53 11.93 -19.22
CA ILE A 126 11.04 12.81 -18.15
C ILE A 126 9.53 12.70 -18.09
N LYS A 127 8.85 12.85 -19.25
CA LYS A 127 7.41 12.63 -19.35
C LYS A 127 6.99 11.27 -18.83
N ALA A 128 7.65 10.19 -19.25
CA ALA A 128 7.30 8.83 -18.83
C ALA A 128 7.37 8.61 -17.31
N GLN A 129 8.36 9.21 -16.63
CA GLN A 129 8.46 9.14 -15.16
C GLN A 129 7.35 9.93 -14.45
N PHE A 130 6.90 11.04 -15.05
CA PHE A 130 5.78 11.82 -14.52
C PHE A 130 4.44 11.11 -14.75
N GLU A 131 4.25 10.61 -15.98
CA GLU A 131 3.07 9.88 -16.43
C GLU A 131 2.84 8.62 -15.60
N SER A 132 3.88 7.79 -15.43
CA SER A 132 3.79 6.58 -14.60
C SER A 132 3.41 6.86 -13.14
N GLY A 133 3.83 8.00 -12.57
CA GLY A 133 3.43 8.38 -11.21
C GLY A 133 2.06 9.00 -11.09
N THR A 134 1.65 9.72 -12.12
CA THR A 134 0.28 10.18 -12.23
C THR A 134 -0.68 8.99 -12.30
N HIS A 135 -0.39 8.00 -13.15
CA HIS A 135 -1.15 6.77 -13.25
C HIS A 135 -1.19 5.99 -11.92
N LEU A 136 -0.05 5.83 -11.25
CA LEU A 136 0.01 5.14 -9.95
C LEU A 136 -0.93 5.80 -8.93
N GLY A 137 -0.83 7.11 -8.76
CA GLY A 137 -1.64 7.85 -7.79
C GLY A 137 -3.11 7.89 -8.14
N VAL A 138 -3.44 8.36 -9.36
CA VAL A 138 -4.82 8.47 -9.85
C VAL A 138 -5.50 7.10 -9.85
N GLY A 139 -4.81 6.08 -10.36
CA GLY A 139 -5.29 4.71 -10.40
C GLY A 139 -5.57 4.15 -9.01
N THR A 140 -4.60 4.27 -8.09
CA THR A 140 -4.74 3.78 -6.71
C THR A 140 -5.88 4.49 -5.97
N PHE A 141 -6.00 5.81 -6.07
CA PHE A 141 -7.07 6.54 -5.40
C PHE A 141 -8.45 6.17 -5.93
N ASN A 142 -8.61 6.09 -7.25
CA ASN A 142 -9.89 5.70 -7.85
C ASN A 142 -10.30 4.29 -7.42
N LEU A 143 -9.34 3.37 -7.43
CA LEU A 143 -9.56 1.99 -7.01
C LEU A 143 -9.93 1.88 -5.53
N LEU A 144 -9.17 2.53 -4.64
CA LEU A 144 -9.45 2.51 -3.20
C LEU A 144 -10.78 3.19 -2.84
N LEU A 145 -11.10 4.32 -3.48
CA LEU A 145 -12.37 5.01 -3.21
C LEU A 145 -13.58 4.21 -3.73
N SER A 146 -13.41 3.41 -4.78
CA SER A 146 -14.47 2.57 -5.33
C SER A 146 -14.93 1.44 -4.39
N THR A 147 -14.11 1.04 -3.41
CA THR A 147 -14.47 0.01 -2.42
C THR A 147 -15.26 0.56 -1.24
N LEU A 148 -15.29 1.89 -1.07
CA LEU A 148 -15.97 2.49 0.04
C LEU A 148 -17.49 2.32 -0.13
N PRO A 149 -18.22 1.97 0.94
CA PRO A 149 -19.67 1.96 0.92
C PRO A 149 -20.23 3.29 0.40
N THR A 150 -21.27 3.25 -0.44
CA THR A 150 -21.82 4.43 -1.14
C THR A 150 -22.13 5.60 -0.21
N LYS A 151 -22.56 5.32 1.03
CA LYS A 151 -22.83 6.36 2.04
C LYS A 151 -21.57 7.13 2.42
N ILE A 152 -20.45 6.45 2.60
CA ILE A 152 -19.16 7.06 2.94
C ILE A 152 -18.61 7.80 1.72
N LEU A 153 -18.68 7.19 0.53
CA LEU A 153 -18.22 7.82 -0.70
C LEU A 153 -18.94 9.16 -0.96
N ARG A 154 -20.27 9.20 -0.81
CA ARG A 154 -21.06 10.45 -0.97
C ARG A 154 -20.62 11.57 -0.02
N LEU A 155 -20.18 11.24 1.20
CA LEU A 155 -19.66 12.24 2.14
C LEU A 155 -18.28 12.76 1.69
N LEU A 156 -17.44 11.87 1.17
CA LEU A 156 -16.13 12.23 0.63
C LEU A 156 -16.22 13.02 -0.69
N GLU A 157 -17.27 12.81 -1.47
CA GLU A 157 -17.57 13.59 -2.68
C GLU A 157 -17.80 15.07 -2.37
N VAL A 158 -18.43 15.39 -1.24
CA VAL A 158 -18.64 16.78 -0.79
C VAL A 158 -17.31 17.52 -0.61
N VAL A 159 -16.25 16.82 -0.18
CA VAL A 159 -14.90 17.38 -0.03
C VAL A 159 -14.03 17.22 -1.28
N GLY A 160 -14.60 16.68 -2.36
CA GLY A 160 -14.02 16.64 -3.70
C GLY A 160 -13.35 15.32 -4.09
N PHE A 161 -13.47 14.26 -3.29
CA PHE A 161 -13.03 12.92 -3.71
C PHE A 161 -14.00 12.33 -4.72
N SER A 162 -13.49 11.50 -5.62
CA SER A 162 -14.32 10.69 -6.51
C SER A 162 -13.56 9.40 -6.81
N GLY A 163 -14.26 8.28 -6.86
CA GLY A 163 -13.66 6.98 -7.12
C GLY A 163 -14.45 6.20 -8.15
N ASP A 164 -13.74 5.66 -9.13
CA ASP A 164 -14.30 4.79 -10.16
C ASP A 164 -13.37 3.59 -10.36
N LYS A 165 -13.89 2.36 -10.20
CA LYS A 165 -13.07 1.14 -10.27
C LYS A 165 -12.44 0.98 -11.65
N ASP A 166 -13.18 1.26 -12.73
CA ASP A 166 -12.76 1.01 -14.10
C ASP A 166 -11.67 1.99 -14.51
N ILE A 167 -11.82 3.27 -14.13
CA ILE A 167 -10.76 4.27 -14.27
C ILE A 167 -9.53 3.85 -13.46
N GLY A 168 -9.73 3.43 -12.20
CA GLY A 168 -8.65 2.98 -11.33
C GLY A 168 -7.84 1.84 -11.94
N MET A 169 -8.53 0.85 -12.48
CA MET A 169 -7.96 -0.33 -13.12
C MET A 169 -7.21 0.04 -14.41
N PHE A 170 -7.83 0.85 -15.28
CA PHE A 170 -7.24 1.32 -16.53
C PHE A 170 -5.92 2.06 -16.29
N GLU A 171 -5.92 3.06 -15.40
CA GLU A 171 -4.75 3.89 -15.12
C GLU A 171 -3.58 3.04 -14.59
N LEU A 172 -3.84 2.10 -13.68
CA LEU A 172 -2.80 1.21 -13.16
C LEU A 172 -2.24 0.29 -14.24
N GLN A 173 -3.11 -0.31 -15.08
CA GLN A 173 -2.70 -1.23 -16.14
C GLN A 173 -1.88 -0.53 -17.22
N GLU A 174 -2.26 0.68 -17.64
CA GLU A 174 -1.47 1.49 -18.58
C GLU A 174 -0.04 1.69 -18.05
N CYS A 175 0.11 2.03 -16.78
CA CYS A 175 1.42 2.19 -16.15
C CYS A 175 2.26 0.90 -16.13
N THR A 176 1.63 -0.28 -15.96
CA THR A 176 2.37 -1.54 -16.00
C THR A 176 3.00 -1.84 -17.36
N SER A 177 2.45 -1.27 -18.44
CA SER A 177 2.99 -1.38 -19.79
C SER A 177 4.17 -0.43 -20.06
N MET A 178 4.44 0.52 -19.15
CA MET A 178 5.49 1.53 -19.31
C MET A 178 6.87 1.01 -18.87
N THR A 179 7.67 0.52 -19.83
CA THR A 179 9.03 0.03 -19.57
C THR A 179 9.98 1.15 -19.12
N GLY A 180 10.88 0.85 -18.18
CA GLY A 180 11.92 1.79 -17.72
C GLY A 180 11.44 2.83 -16.70
N THR A 181 10.21 2.70 -16.20
CA THR A 181 9.69 3.53 -15.11
C THR A 181 9.78 2.79 -13.77
N LEU A 182 10.09 3.52 -12.70
CA LEU A 182 10.17 2.93 -11.36
C LEU A 182 8.78 2.47 -10.86
N ARG A 183 7.74 3.16 -11.32
CA ARG A 183 6.38 3.03 -10.79
C ARG A 183 5.55 1.94 -11.44
N ALA A 184 5.96 1.46 -12.62
CA ALA A 184 5.35 0.28 -13.24
C ALA A 184 5.33 -0.92 -12.29
N THR A 185 6.45 -1.19 -11.60
CA THR A 185 6.53 -2.26 -10.59
C THR A 185 5.57 -2.03 -9.42
N LEU A 186 5.45 -0.79 -8.93
CA LEU A 186 4.51 -0.47 -7.85
C LEU A 186 3.06 -0.65 -8.30
N CYS A 187 2.70 -0.24 -9.51
CA CYS A 187 1.37 -0.49 -10.09
C CYS A 187 1.09 -1.99 -10.20
N SER A 188 2.07 -2.80 -10.62
CA SER A 188 1.91 -4.26 -10.62
C SER A 188 1.61 -4.79 -9.22
N LEU A 189 2.32 -4.34 -8.18
CA LEU A 189 2.06 -4.75 -6.80
C LEU A 189 0.68 -4.29 -6.30
N VAL A 190 0.23 -3.09 -6.66
CA VAL A 190 -1.12 -2.59 -6.32
C VAL A 190 -2.19 -3.47 -6.99
N LEU A 191 -2.06 -3.76 -8.29
CA LEU A 191 -3.00 -4.61 -9.03
C LEU A 191 -3.04 -6.05 -8.48
N LEU A 192 -1.89 -6.60 -8.12
CA LEU A 192 -1.82 -7.92 -7.48
C LEU A 192 -2.45 -7.91 -6.09
N SER A 193 -2.23 -6.86 -5.31
CA SER A 193 -2.91 -6.68 -4.01
C SER A 193 -4.42 -6.59 -4.19
N TRP A 194 -4.87 -5.90 -5.24
CA TRP A 194 -6.29 -5.79 -5.55
C TRP A 194 -6.91 -7.15 -5.84
N HIS A 195 -6.42 -7.84 -6.87
CA HIS A 195 -7.03 -9.08 -7.32
C HIS A 195 -6.82 -10.24 -6.34
N LEU A 196 -5.65 -10.35 -5.71
CA LEU A 196 -5.34 -11.51 -4.87
C LEU A 196 -5.69 -11.33 -3.39
N ILE A 197 -6.06 -10.12 -2.97
CA ILE A 197 -6.38 -9.81 -1.56
C ILE A 197 -7.66 -8.99 -1.46
N ALA A 198 -7.69 -7.77 -2.00
CA ALA A 198 -8.79 -6.83 -1.77
C ALA A 198 -10.14 -7.34 -2.29
N GLU A 199 -10.20 -7.98 -3.46
CA GLU A 199 -11.46 -8.50 -4.01
C GLU A 199 -12.11 -9.56 -3.13
N PHE A 200 -11.30 -10.33 -2.38
CA PHE A 200 -11.80 -11.29 -1.40
C PHE A 200 -12.29 -10.59 -0.12
N LEU A 201 -11.58 -9.55 0.34
CA LEU A 201 -11.98 -8.77 1.53
C LEU A 201 -13.28 -7.99 1.32
N VAL A 202 -13.50 -7.47 0.11
CA VAL A 202 -14.70 -6.71 -0.26
C VAL A 202 -15.88 -7.64 -0.62
N GLY A 203 -15.65 -8.96 -0.71
CA GLY A 203 -16.69 -9.96 -0.97
C GLY A 203 -17.10 -10.09 -2.44
N ALA A 204 -16.33 -9.52 -3.38
CA ALA A 204 -16.55 -9.71 -4.82
C ALA A 204 -15.99 -11.05 -5.32
N ALA A 205 -14.82 -11.47 -4.80
CA ALA A 205 -14.16 -12.75 -5.04
C ALA A 205 -14.06 -13.18 -6.53
N ASN A 206 -13.88 -12.22 -7.45
CA ASN A 206 -13.75 -12.48 -8.89
C ASN A 206 -12.40 -11.97 -9.44
N PRO A 207 -11.28 -12.61 -9.05
CA PRO A 207 -9.94 -12.20 -9.47
C PRO A 207 -9.69 -12.46 -10.95
N ASP A 208 -9.02 -11.52 -11.62
CA ASP A 208 -8.46 -11.76 -12.96
C ASP A 208 -7.13 -12.50 -12.85
N ILE A 209 -7.20 -13.84 -12.95
CA ILE A 209 -6.05 -14.73 -12.81
C ILE A 209 -5.04 -14.52 -13.96
N ASP A 210 -5.51 -14.24 -15.17
CA ASP A 210 -4.66 -14.06 -16.35
C ASP A 210 -3.81 -12.80 -16.23
N ILE A 211 -4.42 -11.71 -15.76
CA ILE A 211 -3.69 -10.48 -15.45
C ILE A 211 -2.67 -10.72 -14.34
N CYS A 212 -3.05 -11.41 -13.27
CA CYS A 212 -2.12 -11.70 -12.17
C CYS A 212 -0.89 -12.50 -12.64
N GLN A 213 -1.08 -13.52 -13.49
CA GLN A 213 0.03 -14.29 -14.06
C GLN A 213 0.95 -13.42 -14.92
N LYS A 214 0.38 -12.57 -15.78
CA LYS A 214 1.14 -11.64 -16.63
C LYS A 214 1.96 -10.65 -15.80
N LEU A 215 1.39 -10.10 -14.73
CA LEU A 215 2.06 -9.18 -13.82
C LEU A 215 3.16 -9.86 -13.00
N LEU A 216 2.94 -11.11 -12.55
CA LEU A 216 3.94 -11.83 -11.76
C LEU A 216 5.16 -12.28 -12.56
N SER A 217 4.98 -12.63 -13.84
CA SER A 217 6.05 -13.18 -14.68
C SER A 217 7.33 -12.33 -14.68
N PRO A 218 7.32 -11.02 -14.99
CA PRO A 218 8.52 -10.19 -14.95
C PRO A 218 9.07 -10.00 -13.53
N LEU A 219 8.21 -9.98 -12.51
CA LEU A 219 8.62 -9.84 -11.10
C LEU A 219 9.36 -11.09 -10.62
N ASN A 220 8.93 -12.28 -11.04
CA ASN A 220 9.59 -13.54 -10.70
C ASN A 220 11.01 -13.63 -11.27
N ASN A 221 11.22 -13.07 -12.46
CA ASN A 221 12.54 -13.05 -13.11
C ASN A 221 13.46 -12.00 -12.48
N SER A 222 12.92 -10.82 -12.17
CA SER A 222 13.70 -9.70 -11.63
C SER A 222 14.00 -9.87 -10.13
N TYR A 223 13.08 -10.46 -9.37
CA TYR A 223 13.14 -10.59 -7.92
C TYR A 223 12.77 -12.02 -7.47
N PRO A 224 13.51 -13.07 -7.90
CA PRO A 224 13.15 -14.46 -7.64
C PRO A 224 13.10 -14.84 -6.15
N GLN A 225 13.79 -14.08 -5.30
CA GLN A 225 13.85 -14.24 -3.84
C GLN A 225 13.23 -13.06 -3.09
N GLY A 226 12.51 -12.16 -3.77
CA GLY A 226 11.82 -11.06 -3.10
C GLY A 226 10.65 -11.60 -2.28
N ALA A 227 10.64 -11.38 -0.96
CA ALA A 227 9.59 -11.88 -0.07
C ALA A 227 8.17 -11.49 -0.54
N ILE A 228 7.94 -10.24 -0.92
CA ILE A 228 6.65 -9.78 -1.46
C ILE A 228 6.26 -10.51 -2.74
N VAL A 229 7.22 -10.78 -3.63
CA VAL A 229 6.97 -11.52 -4.88
C VAL A 229 6.65 -12.98 -4.58
N LEU A 230 7.37 -13.61 -3.65
CA LEU A 230 7.09 -14.97 -3.19
C LEU A 230 5.70 -15.08 -2.54
N PHE A 231 5.32 -14.09 -1.72
CA PHE A 231 3.97 -14.00 -1.16
C PHE A 231 2.89 -13.94 -2.24
N PHE A 232 3.03 -13.07 -3.25
CA PHE A 232 2.05 -13.00 -4.33
C PHE A 232 2.03 -14.27 -5.19
N ARG A 233 3.17 -14.95 -5.38
CA ARG A 233 3.21 -16.27 -6.03
C ARG A 233 2.40 -17.29 -5.23
N ALA A 234 2.55 -17.28 -3.91
CA ALA A 234 1.79 -18.16 -3.03
C ALA A 234 0.29 -17.89 -3.15
N ARG A 235 -0.13 -16.62 -2.99
CA ARG A 235 -1.53 -16.19 -3.13
C ARG A 235 -2.14 -16.59 -4.47
N LEU A 236 -1.44 -16.36 -5.58
CA LEU A 236 -1.92 -16.76 -6.90
C LEU A 236 -2.14 -18.27 -7.00
N ASN A 237 -1.22 -19.09 -6.48
CA ASN A 237 -1.39 -20.54 -6.46
C ASN A 237 -2.60 -20.96 -5.61
N ILE A 238 -2.81 -20.36 -4.45
CA ILE A 238 -3.98 -20.62 -3.61
C ILE A 238 -5.28 -20.28 -4.32
N VAL A 239 -5.36 -19.11 -4.96
CA VAL A 239 -6.54 -18.68 -5.74
C VAL A 239 -6.81 -19.63 -6.92
N MET A 240 -5.76 -20.21 -7.53
CA MET A 240 -5.89 -21.22 -8.57
C MET A 240 -6.22 -22.63 -8.05
N GLY A 241 -6.38 -22.82 -6.72
CA GLY A 241 -6.61 -24.12 -6.10
C GLY A 241 -5.36 -25.02 -5.99
N LYS A 242 -4.17 -24.48 -6.25
CA LYS A 242 -2.88 -25.18 -6.15
C LYS A 242 -2.31 -25.03 -4.75
N ILE A 243 -2.74 -25.91 -3.85
CA ILE A 243 -2.45 -25.82 -2.42
C ILE A 243 -0.96 -26.05 -2.10
N ASP A 244 -0.37 -27.16 -2.53
CA ASP A 244 1.02 -27.49 -2.16
C ASP A 244 2.04 -26.45 -2.66
N PRO A 245 1.97 -25.95 -3.91
CA PRO A 245 2.84 -24.87 -4.35
C PRO A 245 2.61 -23.58 -3.55
N GLY A 246 1.36 -23.28 -3.18
CA GLY A 246 1.04 -22.12 -2.34
C GLY A 246 1.72 -22.19 -0.98
N ILE A 247 1.61 -23.32 -0.29
CA ILE A 247 2.27 -23.56 1.00
C ILE A 247 3.80 -23.42 0.87
N TYR A 248 4.38 -24.03 -0.16
CA TYR A 248 5.82 -23.92 -0.42
C TYR A 248 6.27 -22.46 -0.57
N PHE A 249 5.56 -21.67 -1.38
CA PHE A 249 5.95 -20.27 -1.60
C PHE A 249 5.70 -19.38 -0.39
N PHE A 250 4.68 -19.63 0.44
CA PHE A 250 4.51 -18.89 1.69
C PHE A 250 5.64 -19.16 2.68
N ASN A 251 6.00 -20.42 2.90
CA ASN A 251 7.13 -20.76 3.77
C ASN A 251 8.43 -20.17 3.22
N LYS A 252 8.66 -20.28 1.91
CA LYS A 252 9.83 -19.66 1.28
C LYS A 252 9.84 -18.13 1.44
N SER A 253 8.68 -17.47 1.36
CA SER A 253 8.55 -16.03 1.59
C SER A 253 8.93 -15.63 3.03
N ILE A 254 8.65 -16.49 4.00
CA ILE A 254 9.06 -16.33 5.39
C ILE A 254 10.58 -16.50 5.51
N ASP A 255 11.12 -17.60 4.97
CA ASP A 255 12.52 -18.01 5.14
C ASP A 255 13.54 -17.06 4.50
N VAL A 256 13.17 -16.29 3.47
CA VAL A 256 14.12 -15.41 2.75
C VAL A 256 14.45 -14.11 3.50
N GLN A 257 13.74 -13.79 4.59
CA GLN A 257 13.96 -12.55 5.32
C GLN A 257 13.50 -12.67 6.79
N ASP A 258 14.26 -12.09 7.72
CA ASP A 258 13.91 -12.05 9.16
C ASP A 258 13.68 -10.62 9.70
N VAL A 259 13.73 -9.61 8.82
CA VAL A 259 13.67 -8.19 9.19
C VAL A 259 12.22 -7.75 9.45
N TYR A 260 11.29 -8.22 8.62
CA TYR A 260 9.88 -7.86 8.63
C TYR A 260 9.07 -8.98 9.29
N ARG A 261 9.18 -9.11 10.62
CA ARG A 261 8.47 -10.16 11.38
C ARG A 261 6.95 -10.07 11.20
N GLN A 262 6.42 -8.85 11.09
CA GLN A 262 5.00 -8.61 10.93
C GLN A 262 4.51 -9.08 9.56
N PHE A 263 5.36 -9.02 8.54
CA PHE A 263 5.07 -9.63 7.23
C PHE A 263 4.96 -11.16 7.32
N HIS A 264 5.68 -11.82 8.24
CA HIS A 264 5.51 -13.25 8.49
C HIS A 264 4.11 -13.56 9.02
N HIS A 265 3.53 -12.71 9.88
CA HIS A 265 2.16 -12.91 10.36
C HIS A 265 1.14 -12.94 9.23
N ILE A 266 1.32 -12.11 8.19
CA ILE A 266 0.46 -12.12 7.01
C ILE A 266 0.59 -13.46 6.27
N CYS A 267 1.81 -14.00 6.13
CA CYS A 267 2.02 -15.31 5.52
C CYS A 267 1.39 -16.44 6.35
N PHE A 268 1.53 -16.41 7.68
CA PHE A 268 0.93 -17.42 8.55
C PHE A 268 -0.60 -17.33 8.57
N TRP A 269 -1.17 -16.13 8.52
CA TRP A 269 -2.60 -15.90 8.38
C TRP A 269 -3.15 -16.60 7.13
N GLU A 270 -2.47 -16.44 6.00
CA GLU A 270 -2.86 -17.10 4.75
C GLU A 270 -2.71 -18.63 4.82
N LEU A 271 -1.62 -19.12 5.43
CA LEU A 271 -1.41 -20.56 5.64
C LEU A 271 -2.50 -21.19 6.50
N LEU A 272 -3.10 -20.44 7.44
CA LEU A 272 -4.17 -20.92 8.30
C LEU A 272 -5.42 -21.31 7.50
N TYR A 273 -5.82 -20.50 6.51
CA TYR A 273 -6.98 -20.80 5.67
C TYR A 273 -6.76 -21.98 4.72
N VAL A 274 -5.50 -22.18 4.32
CA VAL A 274 -5.10 -23.24 3.38
C VAL A 274 -4.96 -24.58 4.08
N PHE A 275 -4.56 -24.57 5.35
CA PHE A 275 -4.26 -25.76 6.13
C PHE A 275 -5.00 -25.69 7.48
N PRO A 276 -6.30 -26.05 7.54
CA PRO A 276 -7.05 -26.13 8.79
C PRO A 276 -6.63 -27.36 9.59
N ASN A 277 -5.36 -27.40 10.01
CA ASN A 277 -4.82 -28.37 10.94
C ASN A 277 -4.38 -27.64 12.21
N THR A 278 -4.69 -28.24 13.35
CA THR A 278 -4.44 -27.72 14.70
C THR A 278 -2.98 -27.29 14.92
N PHE A 279 -2.02 -27.89 14.19
CA PHE A 279 -0.59 -27.55 14.27
C PHE A 279 -0.22 -26.19 13.65
N VAL A 280 -0.83 -25.80 12.52
CA VAL A 280 -0.62 -24.46 11.93
C VAL A 280 -1.34 -23.41 12.77
N MET A 281 -2.51 -23.74 13.30
CA MET A 281 -3.19 -22.93 14.30
C MET A 281 -2.33 -22.71 15.55
N ALA A 282 -1.71 -23.78 16.07
CA ALA A 282 -0.83 -23.70 17.24
C ALA A 282 0.45 -22.90 16.95
N LYS A 283 1.04 -22.99 15.74
CA LYS A 283 2.16 -22.13 15.34
C LYS A 283 1.75 -20.67 15.20
N TRP A 284 0.60 -20.39 14.57
CA TRP A 284 0.07 -19.04 14.47
C TRP A 284 -0.22 -18.47 15.86
N LEU A 285 -0.91 -19.24 16.71
CA LEU A 285 -1.23 -18.85 18.08
C LEU A 285 0.04 -18.67 18.92
N PHE A 286 1.02 -19.58 18.87
CA PHE A 286 2.31 -19.44 19.56
C PHE A 286 3.08 -18.20 19.10
N PHE A 287 3.08 -17.89 17.82
CA PHE A 287 3.83 -16.75 17.27
C PHE A 287 3.08 -15.42 17.50
N VAL A 288 1.75 -15.42 17.43
CA VAL A 288 0.90 -14.28 17.84
C VAL A 288 1.03 -14.03 19.32
N ILE A 289 0.99 -15.07 20.17
CA ILE A 289 1.22 -14.96 21.62
C ILE A 289 2.63 -14.45 21.91
N ASN A 290 3.68 -14.98 21.26
CA ASN A 290 5.04 -14.47 21.47
C ASN A 290 5.22 -13.03 20.97
N SER A 291 4.55 -12.66 19.88
CA SER A 291 4.59 -11.29 19.37
C SER A 291 3.80 -10.33 20.27
N ALA A 292 2.67 -10.78 20.82
CA ALA A 292 1.89 -10.10 21.85
C ALA A 292 2.62 -10.01 23.19
N LEU A 293 3.47 -10.97 23.53
CA LEU A 293 4.34 -10.91 24.71
C LEU A 293 5.54 -9.97 24.51
N SER A 294 5.93 -9.71 23.25
CA SER A 294 6.99 -8.75 22.91
C SER A 294 6.50 -7.32 22.67
N CYS A 295 5.20 -7.13 22.42
CA CYS A 295 4.53 -5.83 22.34
C CYS A 295 3.67 -5.66 23.61
N GLU A 296 4.05 -4.79 24.56
CA GLU A 296 3.36 -4.55 25.84
C GLU A 296 1.88 -4.08 25.75
N SER A 297 1.19 -4.20 24.62
CA SER A 297 -0.14 -3.64 24.40
C SER A 297 -1.01 -4.43 23.43
N ILE A 298 -1.24 -5.73 23.68
CA ILE A 298 -2.37 -6.44 23.07
C ILE A 298 -3.32 -6.89 24.18
N ASP A 299 -4.55 -6.39 24.10
CA ASP A 299 -5.65 -6.75 24.99
C ASP A 299 -6.14 -8.17 24.64
N PHE A 300 -5.91 -9.11 25.56
CA PHE A 300 -6.26 -10.53 25.40
C PHE A 300 -7.76 -10.75 25.22
N ASP A 301 -8.62 -9.80 25.63
CA ASP A 301 -10.07 -9.90 25.43
C ASP A 301 -10.46 -9.93 23.94
N ASN A 302 -9.69 -9.26 23.06
CA ASN A 302 -9.95 -9.29 21.62
C ASN A 302 -9.61 -10.64 20.96
N VAL A 303 -8.67 -11.39 21.54
CA VAL A 303 -8.33 -12.74 21.08
C VAL A 303 -9.44 -13.73 21.42
N TYR A 304 -10.05 -13.59 22.60
CA TYR A 304 -11.21 -14.39 23.00
C TYR A 304 -12.46 -14.06 22.16
N ILE A 305 -12.71 -12.78 21.88
CA ILE A 305 -13.80 -12.34 20.99
C ILE A 305 -13.63 -12.93 19.58
N PHE A 306 -12.40 -12.97 19.06
CA PHE A 306 -12.11 -13.57 17.75
C PHE A 306 -12.34 -15.09 17.74
N CYS A 307 -11.98 -15.80 18.81
CA CYS A 307 -12.23 -17.24 18.92
C CYS A 307 -13.73 -17.58 18.94
N ASP A 308 -14.53 -16.75 19.63
CA ASP A 308 -15.99 -16.89 19.66
C ASP A 308 -16.63 -16.59 18.28
N LEU A 309 -16.08 -15.62 17.53
CA LEU A 309 -16.52 -15.27 16.17
C LEU A 309 -16.27 -16.37 15.13
N VAL A 310 -15.24 -17.20 15.32
CA VAL A 310 -14.87 -18.30 14.41
C VAL A 310 -15.38 -19.66 14.93
N SER A 311 -16.23 -19.67 15.97
CA SER A 311 -16.81 -20.89 16.58
C SER A 311 -15.76 -21.92 17.00
N ILE A 312 -14.58 -21.46 17.41
CA ILE A 312 -13.54 -22.32 17.96
C ILE A 312 -13.95 -22.64 19.41
N PRO A 313 -14.11 -23.92 19.79
CA PRO A 313 -14.50 -24.26 21.15
C PRO A 313 -13.47 -23.69 22.13
N ARG A 314 -13.94 -22.92 23.13
CA ARG A 314 -13.07 -22.38 24.19
C ARG A 314 -12.23 -23.46 24.88
N THR A 315 -12.71 -24.71 24.89
CA THR A 315 -11.99 -25.90 25.35
C THR A 315 -10.75 -26.25 24.53
N ALA A 316 -10.73 -25.99 23.21
CA ALA A 316 -9.54 -26.22 22.38
C ALA A 316 -8.41 -25.23 22.70
N LEU A 317 -8.77 -23.99 23.06
CA LEU A 317 -7.82 -22.97 23.52
C LEU A 317 -7.31 -23.28 24.94
N GLN A 318 -8.20 -23.75 25.82
CA GLN A 318 -7.85 -24.20 27.16
C GLN A 318 -6.85 -25.37 27.15
N VAL A 319 -7.00 -26.32 26.22
CA VAL A 319 -6.00 -27.39 26.02
C VAL A 319 -4.64 -26.85 25.60
N VAL A 320 -4.58 -25.80 24.77
CA VAL A 320 -3.30 -25.19 24.38
C VAL A 320 -2.67 -24.42 25.54
N VAL A 321 -3.48 -23.75 26.38
CA VAL A 321 -3.01 -23.04 27.58
C VAL A 321 -2.57 -24.01 28.69
N ASP A 322 -3.28 -25.13 28.87
CA ASP A 322 -3.04 -26.10 29.95
C ASP A 322 -1.93 -27.11 29.61
N VAL A 323 -1.70 -27.41 28.33
CA VAL A 323 -0.67 -28.37 27.88
C VAL A 323 0.70 -27.69 27.71
N PHE A 324 0.73 -26.37 27.53
CA PHE A 324 1.98 -25.61 27.33
C PHE A 324 2.99 -25.70 28.49
N PRO A 325 2.59 -25.70 29.78
CA PRO A 325 3.51 -25.86 30.90
C PRO A 325 4.00 -27.29 31.13
N ILE A 326 3.47 -28.28 30.38
CA ILE A 326 3.76 -29.71 30.59
C ILE A 326 4.75 -30.24 29.53
N LEU A 327 4.95 -29.49 28.43
CA LEU A 327 5.83 -29.87 27.32
C LEU A 327 7.16 -29.09 27.24
N PHE A 328 7.44 -28.21 28.18
CA PHE A 328 8.76 -27.55 28.34
C PHE A 328 9.14 -27.33 29.80
#